data_AF-A0A2A3LL63-F1
#
_entry.id   AF-A0A2A3LL63-F1
#
_cell.length_a   1.000
_cell.length_b   1.000
_cell.length_c   1.000
_cell.angle_alpha   90.00
_cell.angle_beta   90.00
_cell.angle_gamma   90.00
#
_symmetry.space_group_name_H-M   'P 1'
#
loop_
_entity.id
_entity.type
_entity.pdbx_description
1 polymer ?
#
loop_
_entity_poly.entity_id
_entity_poly.type
_entity_poly.pdbx_seq_one_letter_code
_entity_poly.pdbx_strand_id
1 'polypeptide(L)'
;MRPILIMAAAVLLAACGRDRSDVQADLPPSCPASAGASVEFIERKIYVPIPSSLTRREDIAEGALNECPQVARDRRAAIERLNSRMQQIEAQQGTEVQP
;
A
#
# COMPACT_ATOMS: atom_id res chain seq x y z
N MET A 1 21.63 -27.04 83.33
CA MET A 1 20.68 -27.33 82.23
C MET A 1 20.24 -26.10 81.41
N ARG A 2 20.39 -24.87 81.93
CA ARG A 2 20.05 -23.62 81.20
C ARG A 2 20.98 -23.21 80.01
N PRO A 3 22.29 -23.51 79.96
CA PRO A 3 23.12 -23.02 78.84
C PRO A 3 22.95 -23.84 77.55
N ILE A 4 22.49 -25.09 77.64
CA ILE A 4 22.29 -25.98 76.49
C ILE A 4 21.09 -25.49 75.65
N LEU A 5 20.06 -24.97 76.30
CA LEU A 5 18.85 -24.48 75.64
C LEU A 5 19.11 -23.19 74.83
N ILE A 6 20.04 -22.36 75.29
CA ILE A 6 20.44 -21.12 74.61
C ILE A 6 21.29 -21.42 73.37
N MET A 7 22.21 -22.39 73.48
CA MET A 7 23.01 -22.88 72.34
C MET A 7 22.14 -23.48 71.23
N ALA A 8 21.13 -24.29 71.59
CA ALA A 8 20.22 -24.88 70.61
C ALA A 8 19.39 -23.83 69.86
N ALA A 9 18.92 -22.79 70.56
CA ALA A 9 18.16 -21.70 69.94
C ALA A 9 19.01 -20.86 68.96
N ALA A 10 20.28 -20.62 69.28
CA ALA A 10 21.19 -19.86 68.42
C ALA A 10 21.51 -20.59 67.10
N VAL A 11 21.63 -21.93 67.14
CA VAL A 11 21.87 -22.75 65.93
C VAL A 11 20.65 -22.80 65.01
N LEU A 12 19.44 -22.83 65.59
CA LEU A 12 18.18 -22.81 64.82
C LEU A 12 17.96 -21.47 64.08
N LEU A 13 18.33 -20.35 64.68
CA LEU A 13 18.20 -19.02 64.06
C LEU A 13 19.20 -18.80 62.92
N ALA A 14 20.39 -19.41 62.97
CA ALA A 14 21.38 -19.32 61.90
C ALA A 14 21.01 -20.17 60.66
N ALA A 15 20.13 -21.16 60.79
CA ALA A 15 19.72 -22.05 59.71
C ALA A 15 18.58 -21.47 58.84
N CYS A 16 17.87 -20.45 59.29
CA CYS A 16 16.71 -19.90 58.56
C CYS A 16 17.03 -18.69 57.65
N GLY A 17 18.30 -18.27 57.54
CA GLY A 17 18.68 -17.07 56.78
C GLY A 17 19.42 -17.33 55.46
N ARG A 18 19.65 -18.59 55.10
CA ARG A 18 20.62 -18.96 54.05
C ARG A 18 19.94 -19.73 52.93
N ASP A 19 19.10 -19.05 52.14
CA ASP A 19 18.78 -19.39 50.74
C ASP A 19 17.76 -18.40 50.16
N ARG A 20 18.22 -17.19 49.78
CA ARG A 20 17.49 -16.30 48.85
C ARG A 20 18.46 -15.52 47.96
N SER A 21 19.51 -16.17 47.46
CA SER A 21 20.44 -15.57 46.50
C SER A 21 20.13 -15.90 45.03
N ASP A 22 19.11 -16.71 44.72
CA ASP A 22 18.79 -17.15 43.35
C ASP A 22 17.33 -16.91 42.95
N VAL A 23 16.76 -15.76 43.29
CA VAL A 23 15.51 -15.33 42.62
C VAL A 23 15.89 -14.36 41.51
N GLN A 24 16.34 -14.92 40.40
CA GLN A 24 16.34 -14.21 39.13
C GLN A 24 14.88 -13.93 38.78
N ALA A 25 14.50 -12.65 38.70
CA ALA A 25 13.17 -12.27 38.28
C ALA A 25 12.95 -12.77 36.84
N ASP A 26 11.99 -13.67 36.67
CA ASP A 26 11.57 -14.21 35.38
C ASP A 26 10.77 -13.13 34.64
N LEU A 27 11.46 -12.08 34.23
CA LEU A 27 10.93 -11.07 33.32
C LEU A 27 10.87 -11.71 31.93
N PRO A 28 9.71 -11.73 31.27
CA PRO A 28 9.62 -12.25 29.91
C PRO A 28 10.63 -11.48 29.05
N PRO A 29 11.40 -12.18 28.18
CA PRO A 29 12.29 -11.50 27.26
C PRO A 29 11.47 -10.48 26.50
N SER A 30 11.98 -9.24 26.48
CA SER A 30 11.44 -8.12 25.73
C SER A 30 10.76 -8.60 24.47
N CYS A 31 9.49 -8.24 24.28
CA CYS A 31 8.76 -8.50 23.04
C CYS A 31 9.71 -8.18 21.88
N PRO A 32 10.11 -9.16 21.05
CA PRO A 32 10.89 -8.83 19.87
C PRO A 32 9.99 -7.88 19.09
N ALA A 33 10.45 -6.65 18.87
CA ALA A 33 9.78 -5.71 17.99
C ALA A 33 9.41 -6.50 16.74
N SER A 34 8.10 -6.68 16.51
CA SER A 34 7.54 -7.58 15.51
C SER A 34 8.39 -7.57 14.25
N ALA A 35 9.25 -8.57 14.11
CA ALA A 35 10.03 -8.83 12.91
C ALA A 35 9.04 -9.40 11.90
N GLY A 36 8.14 -8.54 11.42
CA GLY A 36 6.94 -8.98 10.72
C GLY A 36 5.99 -7.88 10.30
N ALA A 37 6.30 -6.60 10.54
CA ALA A 37 5.63 -5.54 9.79
C ALA A 37 6.15 -5.56 8.36
N SER A 38 5.58 -6.42 7.51
CA SER A 38 5.76 -6.34 6.07
C SER A 38 5.15 -5.04 5.60
N VAL A 39 6.00 -4.14 5.09
CA VAL A 39 5.53 -2.96 4.36
C VAL A 39 4.86 -3.47 3.09
N GLU A 40 3.53 -3.47 3.07
CA GLU A 40 2.76 -3.80 1.89
C GLU A 40 2.62 -2.55 1.02
N PHE A 41 3.22 -2.59 -0.16
CA PHE A 41 3.01 -1.56 -1.18
C PHE A 41 1.71 -1.84 -1.90
N ILE A 42 0.71 -1.00 -1.69
CA ILE A 42 -0.57 -1.06 -2.41
C ILE A 42 -0.48 -0.11 -3.61
N GLU A 43 -0.37 -0.64 -4.82
CA GLU A 43 -0.51 0.14 -6.04
C GLU A 43 -1.97 0.61 -6.19
N ARG A 44 -2.21 1.92 -6.07
CA ARG A 44 -3.50 2.54 -6.39
C ARG A 44 -3.44 3.14 -7.78
N LYS A 45 -4.24 2.61 -8.71
CA LYS A 45 -4.41 3.18 -10.05
C LYS A 45 -5.53 4.22 -10.02
N ILE A 46 -5.19 5.48 -10.26
CA ILE A 46 -6.16 6.57 -10.41
C ILE A 46 -6.31 6.85 -11.91
N TYR A 47 -7.54 6.77 -12.42
CA TYR A 47 -7.84 7.03 -13.82
C TYR A 47 -8.26 8.50 -14.01
N VAL A 48 -7.68 9.18 -14.99
CA VAL A 48 -8.10 10.53 -15.38
C VAL A 48 -9.35 10.42 -16.27
N PRO A 49 -10.48 11.06 -15.90
CA PRO A 49 -11.67 11.04 -16.73
C PRO A 49 -11.46 11.85 -18.01
N ILE A 50 -11.68 11.23 -19.17
CA ILE A 50 -11.67 11.91 -20.46
C ILE A 50 -13.09 12.39 -20.80
N PRO A 51 -13.30 13.65 -21.21
CA PRO A 51 -14.60 14.16 -21.63
C PRO A 51 -15.24 13.31 -22.72
N SER A 52 -16.54 13.03 -22.59
CA SER A 52 -17.30 12.21 -23.54
C SER A 52 -17.35 12.80 -24.95
N SER A 53 -17.21 14.11 -25.08
CA SER A 53 -17.10 14.80 -26.36
C SER A 53 -15.86 14.37 -27.17
N LEU A 54 -14.76 14.01 -26.49
CA LEU A 54 -13.52 13.60 -27.15
C LEU A 54 -13.58 12.12 -27.58
N THR A 55 -14.31 11.28 -26.85
CA THR A 55 -14.42 9.83 -27.12
C THR A 55 -15.61 9.45 -27.99
N ARG A 56 -16.47 10.40 -28.36
CA ARG A 56 -17.61 10.15 -29.25
C ARG A 56 -17.13 9.58 -30.59
N ARG A 57 -17.74 8.48 -31.04
CA ARG A 57 -17.47 7.93 -32.38
C ARG A 57 -17.86 8.93 -33.45
N GLU A 58 -17.04 9.02 -34.48
CA GLU A 58 -17.32 9.80 -35.67
C GLU A 58 -17.57 8.85 -36.83
N ASP A 59 -18.65 9.12 -37.55
CA ASP A 59 -19.03 8.33 -38.70
C ASP A 59 -18.08 8.65 -39.86
N ILE A 60 -17.55 7.60 -40.48
CA ILE A 60 -16.65 7.71 -41.61
C ILE A 60 -17.50 7.64 -42.88
N ALA A 61 -17.32 8.61 -43.78
CA ALA A 61 -18.08 8.66 -45.01
C ALA A 61 -17.94 7.36 -45.83
N GLU A 62 -19.06 6.89 -46.38
CA GLU A 62 -19.16 5.74 -47.27
C GLU A 62 -20.00 6.15 -48.49
N GLY A 63 -19.82 5.46 -49.62
CA GLY A 63 -20.51 5.80 -50.86
C GLY A 63 -20.12 4.90 -52.02
N ALA A 64 -20.81 5.08 -53.15
CA ALA A 64 -20.56 4.32 -54.37
C ALA A 64 -19.25 4.76 -55.06
N LEU A 65 -18.74 3.94 -55.98
CA LEU A 65 -17.44 4.20 -56.63
C LEU A 65 -17.42 5.51 -57.43
N ASN A 66 -18.55 5.94 -57.97
CA ASN A 66 -18.69 7.23 -58.66
C ASN A 66 -18.59 8.44 -57.72
N GLU A 67 -18.74 8.24 -56.40
CA GLU A 67 -18.64 9.29 -55.37
C GLU A 67 -17.26 9.32 -54.70
N CYS A 68 -16.33 8.46 -55.15
CA CYS A 68 -15.03 8.25 -54.52
C CYS A 68 -14.24 9.54 -54.22
N PRO A 69 -14.15 10.54 -55.13
CA PRO A 69 -13.44 11.79 -54.82
C PRO A 69 -14.06 12.56 -53.64
N GLN A 70 -15.39 12.57 -53.54
CA GLN A 70 -16.12 13.24 -52.48
C GLN A 70 -15.95 12.50 -51.15
N VAL A 71 -16.17 11.18 -51.17
CA VAL A 71 -15.99 10.31 -50.00
C VAL A 71 -14.56 10.41 -49.46
N ALA A 72 -13.54 10.43 -50.33
CA ALA A 72 -12.14 10.57 -49.93
C ALA A 72 -11.86 11.90 -49.22
N ARG A 73 -12.42 13.01 -49.73
CA ARG A 73 -12.30 14.32 -49.09
C ARG A 73 -12.94 14.32 -47.70
N ASP A 74 -14.13 13.75 -47.58
CA ASP A 74 -14.89 13.76 -46.33
C ASP A 74 -14.23 12.85 -45.28
N ARG A 75 -13.69 11.70 -45.71
CA ARG A 75 -12.86 10.82 -44.87
C ARG A 75 -11.61 11.51 -44.35
N ARG A 76 -10.91 12.24 -45.22
CA ARG A 76 -9.71 12.99 -44.81
C ARG A 76 -10.06 14.00 -43.71
N ALA A 77 -11.13 14.77 -43.90
CA ALA A 77 -11.58 15.74 -42.91
C ALA A 77 -11.97 15.08 -41.57
N ALA A 78 -12.61 13.90 -41.62
CA ALA A 78 -12.92 13.13 -40.42
C ALA A 78 -11.67 12.63 -39.68
N ILE A 79 -10.67 12.12 -40.42
CA ILE A 79 -9.39 11.70 -39.85
C ILE A 79 -8.66 12.87 -39.20
N GLU A 80 -8.63 14.04 -39.84
CA GLU A 80 -8.01 15.24 -39.28
C GLU A 80 -8.66 15.66 -37.94
N ARG A 81 -10.00 15.60 -37.84
CA ARG A 81 -10.73 15.85 -36.59
C ARG A 81 -10.46 14.79 -35.52
N LEU A 82 -10.42 13.51 -35.90
CA LEU A 82 -10.09 12.41 -34.98
C LEU A 82 -8.67 12.55 -34.42
N ASN A 83 -7.70 12.89 -35.26
CA ASN A 83 -6.32 13.12 -34.84
C ASN A 83 -6.23 14.31 -33.86
N SER A 84 -6.93 15.41 -34.14
CA SER A 84 -7.00 16.55 -33.21
C SER A 84 -7.59 16.16 -31.85
N ARG A 85 -8.64 15.34 -31.83
CA ARG A 85 -9.22 14.84 -30.57
C ARG A 85 -8.27 13.91 -29.84
N MET A 86 -7.53 13.06 -30.55
CA MET A 86 -6.51 12.19 -29.95
C MET A 86 -5.41 12.99 -29.27
N GLN A 87 -4.92 14.06 -29.89
CA GLN A 87 -3.94 14.97 -29.27
C GLN A 87 -4.48 15.64 -27.98
N GLN A 88 -5.76 16.01 -27.96
CA GLN A 88 -6.40 16.58 -26.76
C GLN A 88 -6.51 15.55 -25.64
N ILE A 89 -6.80 14.28 -25.99
CA ILE A 89 -6.84 13.17 -25.04
C ILE A 89 -5.43 12.93 -24.48
N GLU A 90 -4.41 12.87 -25.33
CA GLU A 90 -3.01 12.69 -24.92
C GLU A 90 -2.54 13.80 -23.96
N ALA A 91 -2.96 15.05 -24.21
CA ALA A 91 -2.64 16.17 -23.31
C ALA A 91 -3.28 16.03 -21.91
N GLN A 92 -4.39 15.30 -21.79
CA GLN A 92 -5.07 15.02 -20.51
C GLN A 92 -4.60 13.69 -19.89
N GLN A 93 -4.10 12.76 -20.70
CA GLN A 93 -3.54 11.52 -20.19
C GLN A 93 -2.21 11.80 -19.49
N GLY A 94 -2.06 11.32 -18.27
CA GLY A 94 -0.87 11.55 -17.46
C GLY A 94 -0.85 12.86 -16.69
N THR A 95 -1.95 13.62 -16.67
CA THR A 95 -2.10 14.72 -15.71
C THR A 95 -2.14 14.14 -14.28
N GLU A 96 -1.31 14.69 -13.39
CA GLU A 96 -1.24 14.24 -11.99
C GLU A 96 -2.59 14.46 -11.30
N VAL A 97 -3.12 13.38 -10.70
CA VAL A 97 -4.36 13.44 -9.92
C VAL A 97 -3.97 13.44 -8.46
N GLN A 98 -4.28 14.51 -7.75
CA GLN A 98 -4.12 14.54 -6.30
C GLN A 98 -5.11 13.55 -5.66
N PRO A 99 -4.65 12.67 -4.77
CA PRO A 99 -5.49 11.69 -4.09
C PRO A 99 -6.51 12.33 -3.14
#